data_AF-A0A7J4IHB1-F1
#
_entry.id   AF-A0A7J4IHB1-F1
#
_cell.length_a   1.000
_cell.length_b   1.000
_cell.length_c   1.000
_cell.angle_alpha   90.00
_cell.angle_beta   90.00
_cell.angle_gamma   90.00
#
_symmetry.space_group_name_H-M   'P 1'
#
loop_
_entity.id
_entity.type
_entity.pdbx_description
1 polymer ?
#
loop_
_entity_poly.entity_id
_entity_poly.type
_entity_poly.pdbx_seq_one_letter_code
_entity_poly.pdbx_strand_id
1 'polypeptide(L)'
;MTSGIPFSDDEQAYIDESLGRLSYGEIARELSARFPGHNQGHRSRRGVIGYVKKKRAWAVVQVHIPRPLARQAELAGMDITAFLIESLESRLRA
;
A
#
# COMPACT_ATOMS: atom_id res chain seq x y z
N MET A 1 -18.39 -17.30 1.02
CA MET A 1 -17.01 -16.75 1.03
C MET A 1 -16.45 -16.98 2.42
N THR A 2 -15.60 -17.98 2.61
CA THR A 2 -15.01 -18.29 3.92
C THR A 2 -14.07 -17.15 4.29
N SER A 3 -14.50 -16.32 5.25
CA SER A 3 -13.63 -15.31 5.86
C SER A 3 -12.45 -16.04 6.48
N GLY A 4 -11.27 -15.95 5.85
CA GLY A 4 -10.05 -16.51 6.41
C GLY A 4 -9.81 -15.95 7.83
N ILE A 5 -9.18 -16.74 8.69
CA ILE A 5 -8.86 -16.34 10.06
C ILE A 5 -8.09 -15.01 10.04
N PRO A 6 -8.53 -13.98 10.78
CA PRO A 6 -7.84 -12.69 10.85
C PRO A 6 -6.39 -12.84 11.30
N PHE A 7 -5.54 -11.88 10.92
CA PHE A 7 -4.17 -11.79 11.46
C PHE A 7 -4.22 -11.29 12.91
N SER A 8 -3.47 -11.93 13.81
CA SER A 8 -3.30 -11.41 15.17
C SER A 8 -2.46 -10.13 15.17
N ASP A 9 -2.46 -9.38 16.27
CA ASP A 9 -1.75 -8.10 16.34
C ASP A 9 -0.23 -8.28 16.13
N ASP A 10 0.36 -9.37 16.64
CA ASP A 10 1.78 -9.68 16.44
C ASP A 10 2.10 -10.01 14.97
N GLU A 11 1.22 -10.77 14.30
CA GLU A 11 1.38 -11.07 12.88
C GLU A 11 1.25 -9.80 12.04
N GLN A 12 0.35 -8.89 12.42
CA GLN A 12 0.16 -7.61 11.75
C GLN A 12 1.39 -6.71 11.90
N ALA A 13 1.96 -6.61 13.10
CA ALA A 13 3.19 -5.86 13.35
C ALA A 13 4.35 -6.41 12.52
N TYR A 14 4.52 -7.74 12.50
CA TYR A 14 5.56 -8.38 11.69
C TYR A 14 5.39 -8.13 10.19
N ILE A 15 4.14 -8.20 9.69
CA ILE A 15 3.84 -7.87 8.29
C ILE A 15 4.30 -6.44 8.00
N ASP A 16 3.89 -5.45 8.80
CA ASP A 16 4.23 -4.05 8.57
C ASP A 16 5.74 -3.78 8.54
N GLU A 17 6.46 -4.33 9.50
CA GLU A 17 7.92 -4.19 9.57
C GLU A 17 8.60 -4.82 8.34
N SER A 18 8.08 -5.95 7.86
CA SER A 18 8.68 -6.70 6.77
C SER A 18 8.36 -6.14 5.37
N LEU A 19 7.35 -5.26 5.25
CA LEU A 19 6.94 -4.69 3.97
C LEU A 19 8.07 -3.87 3.34
N GLY A 20 8.40 -4.20 2.09
CA GLY A 20 9.49 -3.55 1.34
C GLY A 20 10.87 -4.19 1.54
N ARG A 21 11.02 -5.07 2.53
CA ARG A 21 12.25 -5.87 2.75
C ARG A 21 12.12 -7.31 2.27
N LEU A 22 10.94 -7.90 2.45
CA LEU A 22 10.64 -9.29 2.09
C LEU A 22 9.50 -9.36 1.08
N SER A 23 9.50 -10.41 0.25
CA SER A 23 8.35 -10.71 -0.61
C SER A 23 7.16 -11.21 0.22
N TYR A 24 5.93 -11.03 -0.28
CA TYR A 24 4.72 -11.53 0.40
C TYR A 24 4.73 -13.05 0.65
N GLY A 25 5.46 -13.82 -0.16
CA GLY A 25 5.62 -15.26 0.04
C GLY A 25 6.55 -15.59 1.20
N GLU A 26 7.66 -14.85 1.31
CA GLU A 26 8.60 -14.98 2.43
C GLU A 26 7.95 -14.54 3.75
N ILE A 27 7.21 -13.43 3.74
CA ILE A 27 6.45 -12.97 4.91
C ILE A 27 5.48 -14.08 5.36
N ALA A 28 4.73 -14.69 4.44
CA ALA A 28 3.80 -15.76 4.78
C ALA A 28 4.50 -16.98 5.41
N ARG A 29 5.67 -17.38 4.88
CA ARG A 29 6.47 -18.48 5.43
C ARG A 29 7.02 -18.15 6.82
N GLU A 30 7.51 -16.93 7.01
CA GLU A 30 8.02 -16.46 8.31
C GLU A 30 6.92 -16.38 9.36
N LEU A 31 5.72 -15.91 8.98
CA LEU A 31 4.56 -15.90 9.88
C LEU A 31 4.21 -17.31 10.34
N SER A 32 4.18 -18.28 9.42
CA SER A 32 3.98 -19.69 9.72
C SER A 32 5.00 -20.26 10.71
N ALA A 33 6.27 -19.84 10.60
CA ALA A 33 7.35 -20.32 11.46
C ALA A 33 7.37 -19.63 12.84
N ARG A 34 7.10 -18.32 12.88
CA ARG A 34 7.19 -17.48 14.10
C ARG A 34 5.94 -17.56 14.96
N PHE A 35 4.78 -17.74 14.33
CA PHE A 35 3.47 -17.72 14.99
C PHE A 35 2.70 -19.03 14.75
N PRO A 36 3.26 -20.21 15.09
CA PRO A 36 2.62 -21.50 14.78
C PRO A 36 1.28 -21.71 15.51
N GLY A 37 1.07 -21.04 16.65
CA GLY A 37 -0.22 -21.05 17.36
C GLY A 37 -1.32 -20.24 16.66
N HIS A 38 -0.95 -19.35 15.73
CA HIS A 38 -1.89 -18.51 15.01
C HIS A 38 -2.25 -19.14 13.66
N ASN A 39 -3.54 -19.31 13.39
CA ASN A 39 -4.05 -20.02 12.21
C ASN A 39 -3.39 -21.39 11.96
N GLN A 40 -3.03 -22.10 13.03
CA GLN A 40 -2.31 -23.39 12.98
C GLN A 40 -1.00 -23.33 12.18
N GLY A 41 -0.34 -22.17 12.15
CA GLY A 41 0.90 -21.99 11.40
C GLY A 41 0.69 -21.96 9.89
N HIS A 42 -0.53 -21.71 9.39
CA HIS A 42 -0.81 -21.65 7.96
C HIS A 42 -1.11 -20.23 7.49
N ARG A 43 -0.11 -19.46 7.07
CA ARG A 43 -0.35 -18.19 6.36
C ARG A 43 -0.01 -18.34 4.89
N SER A 44 -0.92 -17.87 4.03
CA SER A 44 -0.73 -17.90 2.59
C SER A 44 -0.28 -16.54 2.08
N ARG A 45 0.53 -16.55 1.02
CA ARG A 45 0.89 -15.33 0.27
C ARG A 45 -0.35 -14.50 -0.11
N ARG A 46 -1.44 -15.16 -0.52
CA ARG A 46 -2.71 -14.48 -0.86
C ARG A 46 -3.32 -13.78 0.34
N GLY A 47 -3.27 -14.40 1.52
CA GLY A 47 -3.75 -13.80 2.78
C GLY A 47 -2.98 -12.53 3.13
N VAL A 48 -1.65 -12.57 3.05
CA VAL A 48 -0.80 -11.39 3.30
C VAL A 48 -1.10 -10.28 2.30
N ILE A 49 -1.21 -10.58 1.00
CA ILE A 49 -1.59 -9.61 -0.03
C ILE A 49 -2.96 -9.00 0.27
N GLY A 50 -3.94 -9.82 0.64
CA GLY A 50 -5.30 -9.35 0.97
C GLY A 50 -5.31 -8.40 2.17
N TYR A 51 -4.58 -8.75 3.23
CA TYR A 51 -4.42 -7.89 4.40
C TYR A 51 -3.75 -6.56 4.04
N VAL A 52 -2.61 -6.61 3.35
CA VAL A 52 -1.87 -5.42 2.95
C VAL A 52 -2.71 -4.54 2.04
N LYS A 53 -3.45 -5.10 1.09
CA LYS A 53 -4.36 -4.33 0.23
C LYS A 53 -5.53 -3.71 0.99
N LYS A 54 -6.08 -4.40 1.99
CA LYS A 54 -7.18 -3.88 2.82
C LYS A 54 -6.69 -2.77 3.75
N LYS A 55 -5.50 -2.91 4.32
CA LYS A 55 -4.87 -1.92 5.21
C LYS A 55 -4.31 -0.72 4.44
N ARG A 56 -3.59 -0.99 3.35
CA ARG A 56 -3.13 0.00 2.38
C ARG A 56 -4.18 0.30 1.31
N ALA A 57 -5.45 0.10 1.62
CA ALA A 57 -6.52 0.77 0.88
C ALA A 57 -6.43 2.26 1.23
N TRP A 58 -5.32 2.88 0.85
CA TRP A 58 -5.24 4.30 0.58
C TRP A 58 -6.37 4.52 -0.41
N ALA A 59 -7.29 5.40 -0.05
CA ALA A 59 -8.35 5.79 -0.94
C ALA A 59 -7.69 6.15 -2.27
N VAL A 60 -7.93 5.35 -3.31
CA VAL A 60 -7.64 5.79 -4.66
C VAL A 60 -8.64 6.91 -4.90
N VAL A 61 -8.26 8.13 -4.54
CA VAL A 61 -9.06 9.30 -4.79
C VAL A 61 -8.86 9.59 -6.27
N GLN A 62 -9.85 9.25 -7.08
CA GLN A 62 -9.90 9.76 -8.44
C GLN A 62 -10.17 11.25 -8.33
N VAL A 63 -9.16 12.06 -8.61
CA VAL A 63 -9.28 13.51 -8.62
C VAL A 63 -9.58 13.94 -10.05
N HIS A 64 -10.67 14.68 -10.25
CA HIS A 64 -10.93 15.29 -11.54
C HIS A 64 -9.98 16.47 -11.74
N ILE A 65 -9.10 16.36 -12.73
CA ILE A 65 -8.19 17.44 -13.12
C ILE A 65 -8.83 18.20 -14.28
N PRO A 66 -9.15 19.50 -14.10
CA PRO A 66 -9.63 20.34 -15.19
C PRO A 66 -8.65 20.31 -16.36
N ARG A 67 -9.17 20.12 -17.58
CA ARG A 67 -8.37 20.03 -18.81
C ARG A 67 -7.36 21.17 -19.03
N PRO A 68 -7.64 22.43 -18.63
CA PRO A 68 -6.64 23.50 -18.72
C PRO A 68 -5.36 23.22 -17.91
N LEU A 69 -5.47 22.61 -16.72
CA LEU A 69 -4.31 22.26 -15.89
C LEU A 69 -3.52 21.10 -16.47
N ALA A 70 -4.22 20.08 -16.99
CA ALA A 70 -3.58 18.98 -17.71
C ALA A 70 -2.74 19.50 -18.90
N ARG A 71 -3.31 20.43 -19.67
CA ARG A 71 -2.62 21.08 -20.80
C ARG A 71 -1.40 21.89 -20.36
N GLN A 72 -1.44 22.55 -19.20
CA GLN A 72 -0.29 23.29 -18.67
C GLN A 72 0.87 22.35 -18.31
N ALA A 73 0.57 21.21 -17.68
CA ALA A 73 1.58 20.19 -17.39
C ALA A 73 2.20 19.61 -18.68
N GLU A 74 1.37 19.31 -19.68
CA GLU A 74 1.84 18.86 -21.00
C GLU A 74 2.77 19.88 -21.68
N LEU A 75 2.39 21.17 -21.67
CA LEU A 75 3.21 22.24 -22.23
C LEU A 75 4.52 22.46 -21.46
N ALA A 76 4.52 22.21 -20.15
CA ALA A 76 5.72 22.22 -19.33
C ALA A 76 6.60 20.96 -19.52
N GLY A 77 6.14 19.97 -20.30
CA GLY A 77 6.84 18.69 -20.47
C GLY A 77 6.88 17.85 -19.19
N MET A 78 5.93 18.07 -18.28
CA MET A 78 5.89 17.43 -16.96
C MET A 78 4.73 16.44 -16.86
N ASP A 79 4.93 15.39 -16.06
CA ASP A 79 3.82 14.57 -15.59
C ASP A 79 2.88 15.43 -14.72
N ILE A 80 1.57 15.22 -14.86
CA ILE A 80 0.56 16.01 -14.15
C ILE A 80 0.69 15.91 -12.63
N THR A 81 1.16 14.77 -12.11
CA THR A 81 1.39 14.59 -10.68
C THR A 81 2.57 15.44 -10.21
N ALA A 82 3.67 15.43 -10.97
CA ALA A 82 4.85 16.23 -10.68
C ALA A 82 4.52 17.73 -10.72
N PHE A 83 3.76 18.16 -11.74
CA PHE A 83 3.29 19.53 -11.88
C PHE A 83 2.45 20.00 -10.68
N LEU A 84 1.54 19.15 -10.18
CA LEU A 84 0.70 19.46 -9.02
C LEU A 84 1.52 19.57 -7.72
N ILE A 85 2.49 18.67 -7.51
CA ILE A 85 3.36 18.71 -6.32
C ILE A 85 4.19 19.99 -6.31
N GLU A 86 4.85 20.32 -7.43
CA GLU A 86 5.67 21.53 -7.55
C GLU A 86 4.84 22.82 -7.39
N SER A 87 3.64 22.85 -7.95
CA SER A 87 2.70 23.97 -7.79
C SER A 87 2.23 24.15 -6.34
N LEU A 88 2.08 23.06 -5.57
CA LEU A 88 1.72 23.13 -4.16
C LEU A 88 2.91 23.57 -3.30
N GLU A 89 4.10 23.04 -3.55
CA GLU A 89 5.32 23.39 -2.82
C GLU A 89 5.71 24.86 -3.01
N SER A 90 5.58 25.38 -4.23
CA SER A 90 5.87 26.80 -4.52
C SER A 90 4.92 27.75 -3.77
N ARG A 91 3.66 27.38 -3.58
CA ARG A 91 2.68 28.16 -2.80
C ARG A 91 2.89 28.10 -1.30
N LEU A 92 3.49 27.01 -0.78
CA LEU A 92 3.80 26.87 0.65
C LEU A 92 5.07 27.63 1.06
N ARG A 93 5.92 27.99 0.09
CA ARG A 93 7.16 28.75 0.30
C ARG A 93 7.00 30.27 0.10
N ALA A 94 5.86 30.70 -0.44
CA ALA A 94 5.50 32.10 -0.65
C ALA A 94 4.74 32.65 0.56
#